data_AF-A0A9W6DTQ5-F1
#
_entry.id   AF-A0A9W6DTQ5-F1
#
_cell.length_a   1.000
_cell.length_b   1.000
_cell.length_c   1.000
_cell.angle_alpha   90.00
_cell.angle_beta   90.00
_cell.angle_gamma   90.00
#
_symmetry.space_group_name_H-M   'P 1'
#
loop_
_entity.id
_entity.type
_entity.pdbx_description
1 polymer ?
#
loop_
_entity_poly.entity_id
_entity_poly.type
_entity_poly.pdbx_seq_one_letter_code
_entity_poly.pdbx_strand_id
1 'polypeptide(L)'
;MATRAISAFFISPPIGIGSGIITELCEPDERGQKLGWWTLMITVGIPAGPLIMGFVTQHIGVQWVFWIFAILNFVQLIAYIVFGAETLPSKQPISSRAPQIALGKWAFRRLDPAPFKLVDIIRPLFLAQKLEVLIPRVAYAFTFCYANVAVVVEMPTVFGEKFNLNAQQIGLQFIALIIGCILGDQLSGPCSDYLLRFLRRRNGRSCPADRLWLSYVGYGTTIAGLLI
;
A
#
# COMPACT_ATOMS: atom_id res chain seq x y z
N MET A 1 -15.43 13.36 15.89
CA MET A 1 -15.79 12.46 14.76
C MET A 1 -15.61 13.14 13.40
N ALA A 2 -16.06 14.39 13.21
CA ALA A 2 -15.91 15.11 11.93
C ALA A 2 -14.47 15.16 11.38
N THR A 3 -13.47 15.46 12.22
CA THR A 3 -12.06 15.52 11.82
C THR A 3 -11.52 14.20 11.27
N ARG A 4 -11.96 13.06 11.83
CA ARG A 4 -11.58 11.72 11.35
C ARG A 4 -12.22 11.38 10.01
N ALA A 5 -13.47 11.79 9.78
CA ALA A 5 -14.14 11.59 8.50
C ALA A 5 -13.45 12.38 7.38
N ILE A 6 -13.08 13.63 7.67
CA ILE A 6 -12.34 14.49 6.73
C ILE A 6 -10.98 13.89 6.40
N SER A 7 -10.19 13.45 7.40
CA SER A 7 -8.89 12.82 7.15
C SER A 7 -9.01 11.54 6.32
N ALA A 8 -10.03 10.71 6.59
CA ALA A 8 -10.26 9.48 5.83
C ALA A 8 -10.60 9.75 4.36
N PHE A 9 -11.40 10.78 4.09
CA PHE A 9 -11.74 11.19 2.73
C PHE A 9 -10.49 11.59 1.91
N PHE A 10 -9.59 12.37 2.50
CA PHE A 10 -8.37 12.83 1.82
C PHE A 10 -7.27 11.77 1.70
N ILE A 11 -7.22 10.79 2.62
CA ILE A 11 -6.22 9.69 2.59
C ILE A 11 -6.57 8.59 1.57
N SER A 12 -7.83 8.47 1.15
CA SER A 12 -8.27 7.39 0.27
C SER A 12 -7.63 7.39 -1.14
N PRO A 13 -7.56 8.50 -1.88
CA PRO A 13 -7.04 8.48 -3.26
C PRO A 13 -5.57 8.07 -3.39
N PRO A 14 -4.63 8.57 -2.56
CA PRO A 14 -3.20 8.21 -2.67
C PRO A 14 -2.92 6.71 -2.60
N ILE A 15 -3.65 5.97 -1.76
CA ILE A 15 -3.46 4.52 -1.59
C ILE A 15 -3.83 3.78 -2.88
N GLY A 16 -4.91 4.19 -3.55
CA GLY A 16 -5.37 3.56 -4.79
C GLY A 16 -4.47 3.86 -5.99
N ILE A 17 -3.97 5.09 -6.08
CA ILE A 17 -3.18 5.58 -7.23
C ILE A 17 -1.74 5.03 -7.20
N GLY A 18 -1.17 4.79 -6.02
CA GLY A 18 0.23 4.39 -5.86
C GLY A 18 0.63 3.16 -6.68
N SER A 19 -0.19 2.11 -6.65
CA SER A 19 0.05 0.92 -7.47
C SER A 19 -0.08 1.23 -8.97
N GLY A 20 -1.08 2.01 -9.38
CA GLY A 20 -1.31 2.40 -10.77
C GLY A 20 -0.11 3.11 -11.39
N ILE A 21 0.45 4.10 -10.70
CA ILE A 21 1.63 4.86 -11.17
C ILE A 21 2.81 3.93 -11.43
N ILE A 22 3.09 2.98 -10.52
CA ILE A 22 4.20 2.03 -10.70
C ILE A 22 3.96 1.16 -11.93
N THR A 23 2.72 0.72 -12.13
CA THR A 23 2.38 -0.16 -13.25
C THR A 23 2.43 0.53 -14.60
N GLU A 24 2.29 1.85 -14.64
CA GLU A 24 2.39 2.66 -15.84
C GLU A 24 3.83 3.08 -16.14
N LEU A 25 4.63 3.37 -15.11
CA LEU A 25 6.02 3.80 -15.27
C LEU A 25 7.00 2.65 -15.51
N CYS A 26 6.66 1.43 -15.09
CA CYS A 26 7.60 0.33 -15.06
C CYS A 26 7.33 -0.67 -16.18
N GLU A 27 8.41 -1.12 -16.80
CA GLU A 27 8.36 -2.19 -17.78
C GLU A 27 7.82 -3.50 -17.17
N PRO A 28 7.14 -4.35 -17.97
CA PRO A 28 6.51 -5.57 -17.46
C PRO A 28 7.43 -6.50 -16.68
N ASP A 29 8.72 -6.57 -17.03
CA ASP A 29 9.70 -7.47 -16.42
C ASP A 29 10.14 -7.00 -15.02
N GLU A 30 10.23 -5.69 -14.78
CA GLU A 30 10.64 -5.12 -13.48
C GLU A 30 9.44 -4.76 -12.59
N ARG A 31 8.22 -4.76 -13.15
CA ARG A 31 6.98 -4.35 -12.47
C ARG A 31 6.73 -5.15 -11.18
N GLY A 32 7.02 -6.45 -11.18
CA GLY A 32 6.84 -7.30 -10.01
C GLY A 32 7.71 -6.86 -8.82
N GLN A 33 8.98 -6.58 -9.06
CA GLN A 33 9.93 -6.15 -8.02
C GLN A 33 9.56 -4.77 -7.47
N LYS A 34 9.21 -3.81 -8.34
CA LYS A 34 8.87 -2.45 -7.93
C LYS A 34 7.54 -2.38 -7.17
N LEU A 35 6.55 -3.20 -7.56
CA LEU A 35 5.33 -3.38 -6.77
C LEU A 35 5.61 -4.05 -5.43
N GLY A 36 6.58 -4.96 -5.36
CA GLY A 36 7.03 -5.56 -4.11
C GLY A 36 7.61 -4.53 -3.14
N TRP A 37 8.51 -3.66 -3.61
CA TRP A 37 9.07 -2.56 -2.81
C TRP A 37 7.99 -1.59 -2.32
N TRP A 38 7.03 -1.23 -3.18
CA TRP A 38 5.91 -0.39 -2.78
C TRP A 38 5.03 -1.04 -1.71
N THR A 39 4.74 -2.34 -1.86
CA THR A 39 3.98 -3.10 -0.87
C THR A 39 4.72 -3.12 0.46
N LEU A 40 6.03 -3.38 0.46
CA LEU A 40 6.87 -3.37 1.66
C LEU A 40 6.81 -2.01 2.39
N MET A 41 6.89 -0.91 1.65
CA MET A 41 6.78 0.43 2.25
C MET A 41 5.43 0.65 2.94
N ILE A 42 4.33 0.15 2.36
CA ILE A 42 3.00 0.23 2.98
C ILE A 42 2.93 -0.65 4.22
N THR A 43 3.36 -1.91 4.12
CA THR A 43 3.26 -2.88 5.21
C THR A 43 4.09 -2.44 6.42
N VAL A 44 5.30 -1.92 6.21
CA VAL A 44 6.20 -1.45 7.29
C VAL A 44 5.75 -0.10 7.85
N GLY A 45 5.15 0.76 7.03
CA GLY A 45 4.69 2.09 7.46
C GLY A 45 3.63 2.04 8.56
N ILE A 46 2.72 1.06 8.51
CA ILE A 46 1.62 0.91 9.47
C ILE A 46 2.13 0.71 10.91
N PRO A 47 3.02 -0.26 11.21
CA PRO A 47 3.59 -0.42 12.55
C PRO A 47 4.71 0.58 12.89
N ALA A 48 5.41 1.14 11.90
CA ALA A 48 6.46 2.13 12.14
C ALA A 48 5.90 3.45 12.71
N GLY A 49 4.69 3.85 12.31
CA GLY A 49 4.03 5.04 12.86
C GLY A 49 3.85 4.98 14.38
N PRO A 50 3.11 3.99 14.92
CA PRO A 50 2.95 3.78 16.36
C PRO A 50 4.26 3.58 17.11
N LEU A 51 5.25 2.91 16.51
CA LEU A 51 6.58 2.77 17.11
C LEU A 51 7.18 4.15 17.40
N ILE A 52 7.30 5.03 16.40
CA ILE A 52 7.92 6.35 16.56
C ILE A 52 7.06 7.26 17.44
N MET A 53 5.75 7.26 17.22
CA MET A 53 4.82 8.13 17.94
C MET A 53 4.61 7.72 19.40
N GLY A 54 4.86 6.45 19.76
CA GLY A 54 4.85 6.00 21.15
C GLY A 54 5.90 6.72 22.01
N PHE A 55 7.11 6.93 21.48
CA PHE A 55 8.16 7.70 22.16
C PHE A 55 7.78 9.18 22.28
N VAL A 56 7.27 9.79 21.20
CA VAL A 56 6.85 11.20 21.20
C VAL A 56 5.75 11.44 22.23
N THR A 57 4.78 10.53 22.31
CA THR A 57 3.66 10.63 23.24
C THR A 57 4.12 10.59 24.70
N GLN A 58 5.13 9.76 25.01
CA GLN A 58 5.64 9.65 26.38
C GLN A 58 6.45 10.87 26.83
N HIS A 59 7.22 11.50 25.94
CA HIS A 59 8.15 12.56 26.31
C HIS A 59 7.59 13.98 26.15
N ILE A 60 6.75 14.22 25.14
CA ILE A 60 6.33 15.57 24.73
C ILE A 60 4.79 15.70 24.75
N GLY A 61 4.08 14.57 24.70
CA GLY A 61 2.62 14.50 24.78
C GLY A 61 1.93 14.30 23.43
N VAL A 62 0.63 14.01 23.49
CA VAL A 62 -0.19 13.58 22.35
C VAL A 62 -0.35 14.68 21.28
N GLN A 63 -0.32 15.95 21.67
CA GLN A 63 -0.52 17.07 20.72
C GLN A 63 0.58 17.14 19.65
N TRP A 64 1.82 16.81 20.03
CA TRP A 64 2.96 16.84 19.12
C TRP A 64 2.91 15.76 18.05
N VAL A 65 2.21 14.65 18.31
CA VAL A 65 1.94 13.62 17.30
C VAL A 65 1.23 14.23 16.10
N PHE A 66 0.19 15.04 16.34
CA PHE A 66 -0.57 15.70 15.28
C PHE A 66 0.27 16.76 14.54
N TRP A 67 1.08 17.54 15.26
CA TRP A 67 1.97 18.52 14.65
C TRP A 67 3.03 17.87 13.75
N ILE A 68 3.63 16.76 14.17
CA ILE A 68 4.60 16.02 13.36
C ILE A 68 3.93 15.47 12.10
N PHE A 69 2.74 14.88 12.20
CA PHE A 69 1.99 14.44 11.02
C PHE A 69 1.66 15.60 10.08
N ALA A 70 1.28 16.77 10.61
CA ALA A 70 1.00 17.95 9.79
C ALA A 70 2.26 18.43 9.03
N ILE A 71 3.40 18.50 9.71
CA ILE A 71 4.69 18.88 9.10
C ILE A 71 5.08 17.87 8.02
N LEU A 72 5.00 16.56 8.30
CA LEU A 72 5.34 15.52 7.34
C LEU A 72 4.47 15.59 6.08
N ASN A 73 3.15 15.75 6.23
CA ASN A 73 2.25 15.89 5.09
C ASN A 73 2.52 17.19 4.30
N PHE A 74 2.85 18.28 4.98
CA PHE A 74 3.19 19.54 4.33
C PHE A 74 4.51 19.44 3.54
N VAL A 75 5.53 18.80 4.10
CA VAL A 75 6.79 18.51 3.40
C VAL A 75 6.53 17.60 2.21
N GLN A 76 5.69 16.57 2.35
CA GLN A 76 5.32 15.68 1.25
C GLN A 76 4.57 16.42 0.14
N LEU A 77 3.70 17.38 0.48
CA LEU A 77 3.03 18.26 -0.47
C LEU A 77 4.05 19.11 -1.25
N ILE A 78 4.98 19.77 -0.55
CA ILE A 78 6.04 20.57 -1.19
C ILE A 78 6.90 19.70 -2.09
N ALA A 79 7.32 18.53 -1.61
CA ALA A 79 8.11 17.59 -2.38
C ALA A 79 7.36 17.14 -3.64
N TYR A 80 6.05 16.88 -3.54
CA TYR A 80 5.23 16.54 -4.69
C TYR A 80 5.13 17.68 -5.71
N ILE A 81 5.03 18.93 -5.25
CA ILE A 81 4.99 20.12 -6.13
C ILE A 81 6.33 20.31 -6.86
N VAL A 82 7.45 20.12 -6.16
CA VAL A 82 8.80 20.35 -6.71
C VAL A 82 9.25 19.20 -7.61
N PHE A 83 9.11 17.95 -7.14
CA PHE A 83 9.62 16.76 -7.81
C PHE A 83 8.58 16.07 -8.71
N GLY A 84 7.30 16.41 -8.58
CA GLY A 84 6.24 15.95 -9.47
C GLY A 84 6.45 16.47 -10.89
N ALA A 85 7.17 15.70 -11.70
CA ALA A 85 7.11 15.82 -13.14
C ALA A 85 5.87 15.07 -13.62
N GLU A 86 5.10 15.65 -14.54
CA GLU A 86 3.91 15.01 -15.08
C GLU A 86 4.32 13.69 -15.77
N THR A 87 3.92 12.58 -15.17
CA THR A 87 4.42 11.23 -15.50
C THR A 87 3.64 10.52 -16.60
N LEU A 88 2.66 11.16 -17.24
CA LEU A 88 2.02 10.60 -18.42
C LEU A 88 2.85 10.99 -19.64
N PRO A 89 3.51 10.04 -20.34
CA PRO A 89 4.04 10.32 -21.66
C PRO A 89 2.84 10.62 -22.54
N SER A 90 2.66 11.88 -22.89
CA SER A 90 1.76 12.28 -23.98
C SER A 90 2.13 11.40 -25.17
N LYS A 91 1.25 10.48 -25.56
CA LYS A 91 1.32 9.73 -26.83
C LYS A 91 1.09 10.68 -28.02
N GLN A 92 1.68 11.87 -27.99
CA GLN A 92 1.72 12.78 -29.11
C GLN A 92 2.94 12.43 -29.97
N PRO A 93 2.76 12.24 -31.29
CA PRO A 93 3.88 12.07 -32.20
C PRO A 93 4.82 13.28 -32.10
N ILE A 94 6.12 13.02 -32.21
CA ILE A 94 7.31 13.83 -31.86
C ILE A 94 7.40 15.21 -32.61
N SER A 95 6.35 15.68 -33.28
CA SER A 95 6.42 16.81 -34.23
C SER A 95 6.17 18.22 -33.65
N SER A 96 5.89 18.40 -32.35
CA SER A 96 5.63 19.76 -31.82
C SER A 96 6.34 20.03 -30.50
N ARG A 97 7.66 20.13 -30.56
CA ARG A 97 8.51 20.58 -29.47
C ARG A 97 8.43 22.11 -29.34
N ALA A 98 7.34 22.62 -28.77
CA ALA A 98 7.34 23.98 -28.21
C ALA A 98 7.95 23.92 -26.80
N PRO A 99 8.76 24.90 -26.37
CA PRO A 99 9.34 24.93 -25.04
C PRO A 99 8.23 25.27 -24.04
N GLN A 100 7.56 24.25 -23.51
CA GLN A 100 6.53 24.43 -22.48
C GLN A 100 7.21 24.70 -21.14
N ILE A 101 7.47 25.99 -20.93
CA ILE A 101 7.85 26.59 -19.67
C ILE A 101 6.85 26.17 -18.58
N ALA A 102 7.38 25.96 -17.37
CA ALA A 102 6.76 25.48 -16.13
C ALA A 102 5.37 26.05 -15.71
N LEU A 103 4.77 26.98 -16.46
CA LEU A 103 3.39 27.43 -16.26
C LEU A 103 2.32 26.42 -16.71
N GLY A 104 2.67 25.46 -17.58
CA GLY A 104 1.72 24.44 -18.06
C GLY A 104 1.28 23.41 -17.00
N LYS A 105 2.06 23.26 -15.92
CA LYS A 105 1.80 22.29 -14.84
C LYS A 105 0.57 22.60 -13.96
N TRP A 106 0.11 23.84 -13.99
CA TRP A 106 -1.02 24.32 -13.18
C TRP A 106 -2.34 24.34 -13.94
N ALA A 107 -2.31 24.04 -15.24
CA ALA A 107 -3.53 23.87 -16.01
C ALA A 107 -4.13 22.51 -15.66
N PHE A 108 -5.31 22.49 -15.04
CA PHE A 108 -6.18 21.31 -14.95
C PHE A 108 -6.58 20.84 -16.35
N ARG A 109 -5.64 20.28 -17.10
CA ARG A 109 -5.84 19.75 -18.43
C ARG A 109 -6.16 18.27 -18.29
N ARG A 110 -7.32 17.87 -18.81
CA ARG A 110 -7.74 16.47 -18.87
C ARG A 110 -6.69 15.69 -19.67
N LEU A 111 -5.99 14.76 -19.01
CA LEU A 111 -4.93 13.96 -19.65
C LEU A 111 -5.49 12.84 -20.54
N ASP A 112 -6.70 12.35 -20.25
CA ASP A 112 -7.35 11.36 -21.09
C ASP A 112 -8.14 12.00 -22.24
N PRO A 113 -7.83 11.68 -23.51
CA PRO A 113 -8.68 12.03 -24.65
C PRO A 113 -9.96 11.19 -24.71
N ALA A 114 -10.09 10.16 -23.86
CA ALA A 114 -11.28 9.32 -23.79
C ALA A 114 -12.43 10.06 -23.08
N PRO A 115 -13.67 10.04 -23.61
CA PRO A 115 -14.81 10.62 -22.93
C PRO A 115 -15.07 9.83 -21.63
N PHE A 116 -15.06 10.53 -20.50
CA PHE A 116 -15.43 9.97 -19.20
C PHE A 116 -16.86 9.41 -19.28
N LYS A 117 -16.99 8.09 -19.25
CA LYS A 117 -18.29 7.41 -19.20
C LYS A 117 -18.53 7.03 -17.75
N LEU A 118 -19.72 7.36 -17.24
CA LEU A 118 -20.16 6.91 -15.90
C LEU A 118 -20.09 5.38 -15.74
N VAL A 119 -20.14 4.67 -16.87
CA VAL A 119 -19.95 3.21 -16.94
C VAL A 119 -18.59 2.78 -16.39
N ASP A 120 -17.52 3.57 -16.56
CA ASP A 120 -16.17 3.21 -16.07
C ASP A 120 -16.07 3.31 -14.54
N ILE A 121 -16.92 4.10 -13.88
CA ILE A 121 -17.03 4.15 -12.41
C ILE A 121 -17.68 2.88 -11.86
N ILE A 122 -18.64 2.31 -12.59
CA ILE A 122 -19.44 1.16 -12.14
C ILE A 122 -18.83 -0.16 -12.62
N ARG A 123 -17.98 -0.14 -13.66
CA ARG A 123 -17.29 -1.31 -14.21
C ARG A 123 -16.50 -2.13 -13.16
N PRO A 124 -15.79 -1.52 -12.18
CA PRO A 124 -15.13 -2.25 -11.10
C PRO A 124 -16.11 -3.04 -10.22
N LEU A 125 -17.34 -2.53 -10.01
CA LEU A 125 -18.39 -3.26 -9.31
C LEU A 125 -18.88 -4.46 -10.11
N PHE A 126 -19.08 -4.32 -11.42
CA PHE A 126 -19.46 -5.47 -12.26
C PHE A 126 -18.34 -6.51 -12.35
N LEU A 127 -17.07 -6.10 -12.33
CA LEU A 127 -15.93 -7.01 -12.21
C LEU A 127 -15.91 -7.75 -10.86
N ALA A 128 -16.53 -7.21 -9.80
CA ALA A 128 -16.69 -7.91 -8.52
C ALA A 128 -17.70 -9.08 -8.61
N GLN A 129 -18.55 -9.13 -9.64
CA GLN A 129 -19.46 -10.27 -9.85
C GLN A 129 -18.75 -11.53 -10.36
N LYS A 130 -17.51 -11.41 -10.85
CA LYS A 130 -16.72 -12.57 -11.29
C LYS A 130 -16.11 -13.28 -10.08
N LEU A 131 -16.56 -14.51 -9.83
CA LEU A 131 -16.15 -15.31 -8.67
C LEU A 131 -14.63 -15.53 -8.58
N GLU A 132 -13.98 -15.75 -9.72
CA GLU A 132 -12.52 -15.93 -9.82
C GLU A 132 -11.73 -14.74 -9.27
N VAL A 133 -12.30 -13.55 -9.31
CA VAL A 133 -11.64 -12.33 -8.85
C VAL A 133 -12.22 -11.89 -7.49
N LEU A 134 -13.45 -12.27 -7.16
CA LEU A 134 -14.08 -11.97 -5.88
C LEU A 134 -13.43 -12.75 -4.73
N ILE A 135 -13.22 -14.06 -4.90
CA ILE A 135 -12.67 -14.92 -3.82
C ILE A 135 -11.30 -14.42 -3.34
N PRO A 136 -10.30 -14.17 -4.22
CA PRO A 136 -8.99 -13.70 -3.77
C PRO A 136 -9.05 -12.29 -3.17
N ARG A 137 -9.94 -11.42 -3.68
CA ARG A 137 -10.12 -10.06 -3.14
C ARG A 137 -10.67 -10.07 -1.72
N VAL A 138 -11.71 -10.87 -1.47
CA VAL A 138 -12.31 -11.01 -0.15
C VAL A 138 -11.32 -11.64 0.82
N ALA A 139 -10.65 -12.72 0.41
CA ALA A 139 -9.64 -13.38 1.24
C ALA A 139 -8.49 -12.42 1.61
N TYR A 140 -7.95 -11.68 0.63
CA TYR A 140 -6.92 -10.67 0.89
C TYR A 140 -7.41 -9.57 1.84
N ALA A 141 -8.64 -9.07 1.65
CA ALA A 141 -9.21 -8.05 2.53
C ALA A 141 -9.34 -8.55 3.98
N PHE A 142 -9.82 -9.78 4.18
CA PHE A 142 -9.88 -10.38 5.51
C PHE A 142 -8.49 -10.52 6.14
N THR A 143 -7.53 -11.06 5.40
CA THR A 143 -6.15 -11.21 5.89
C THR A 143 -5.52 -9.86 6.22
N PHE A 144 -5.67 -8.84 5.38
CA PHE A 144 -5.13 -7.52 5.65
C PHE A 144 -5.78 -6.88 6.89
N CYS A 145 -7.11 -6.96 7.02
CA CYS A 145 -7.81 -6.42 8.18
C CYS A 145 -7.43 -7.13 9.48
N TYR A 146 -7.40 -8.46 9.51
CA TYR A 146 -7.14 -9.21 10.75
C TYR A 146 -5.65 -9.37 11.07
N ALA A 147 -4.82 -9.73 10.09
CA ALA A 147 -3.41 -10.01 10.35
C ALA A 147 -2.55 -8.74 10.45
N ASN A 148 -2.99 -7.62 9.88
CA ASN A 148 -2.26 -6.35 9.96
C ASN A 148 -3.00 -5.31 10.82
N VAL A 149 -4.18 -4.87 10.40
CA VAL A 149 -4.85 -3.73 11.05
C VAL A 149 -5.30 -4.05 12.48
N ALA A 150 -5.95 -5.19 12.70
CA ALA A 150 -6.44 -5.59 14.02
C ALA A 150 -5.28 -5.82 15.00
N VAL A 151 -4.22 -6.50 14.58
CA VAL A 151 -3.01 -6.70 15.41
C VAL A 151 -2.42 -5.35 15.84
N VAL A 152 -2.33 -4.38 14.93
CA VAL A 152 -1.75 -3.06 15.26
C VAL A 152 -2.60 -2.27 16.27
N VAL A 153 -3.92 -2.46 16.27
CA VAL A 153 -4.85 -1.72 17.14
C VAL A 153 -5.11 -2.44 18.46
N GLU A 154 -5.27 -3.77 18.44
CA GLU A 154 -5.64 -4.57 19.61
C GLU A 154 -4.44 -4.93 20.49
N MET A 155 -3.24 -5.12 19.92
CA MET A 155 -2.04 -5.37 20.71
C MET A 155 -1.78 -4.27 21.76
N PRO A 156 -1.73 -2.97 21.40
CA PRO A 156 -1.45 -1.94 22.39
C PRO A 156 -2.56 -1.78 23.44
N THR A 157 -3.83 -2.04 23.11
CA THR A 157 -4.95 -1.94 24.07
C THR A 157 -4.92 -3.09 25.08
N VAL A 158 -4.83 -4.33 24.60
CA VAL A 158 -4.86 -5.53 25.44
C VAL A 158 -3.61 -5.62 26.32
N PHE A 159 -2.43 -5.35 25.76
CA PHE A 159 -1.18 -5.38 26.55
C PHE A 159 -1.04 -4.15 27.44
N GLY A 160 -1.55 -2.99 27.02
CA GLY A 160 -1.60 -1.78 27.84
C GLY A 160 -2.39 -2.01 29.12
N GLU A 161 -3.61 -2.56 29.02
CA GLU A 161 -4.46 -2.84 30.18
C GLU A 161 -3.93 -3.99 31.06
N LYS A 162 -3.43 -5.07 30.44
CA LYS A 162 -3.00 -6.27 31.18
C LYS A 162 -1.68 -6.10 31.92
N PHE A 163 -0.73 -5.37 31.33
CA PHE A 163 0.63 -5.23 31.87
C PHE A 163 0.95 -3.81 32.39
N ASN A 164 -0.02 -2.88 32.36
CA ASN A 164 0.18 -1.48 32.77
C ASN A 164 1.43 -0.84 32.13
N LEU A 165 1.62 -1.09 30.84
CA LEU A 165 2.82 -0.67 30.11
C LEU A 165 2.78 0.83 29.79
N ASN A 166 3.95 1.47 29.84
CA ASN A 166 4.10 2.85 29.39
C ASN A 166 4.01 2.95 27.86
N ALA A 167 3.64 4.13 27.34
CA ALA A 167 3.46 4.36 25.89
C ALA A 167 4.67 3.99 25.03
N GLN A 168 5.89 4.18 25.53
CA GLN A 168 7.12 3.76 24.86
C GLN A 168 7.26 2.24 24.82
N GLN A 169 6.96 1.54 25.91
CA GLN A 169 7.01 0.07 25.97
C GLN A 169 5.98 -0.56 25.04
N ILE A 170 4.80 0.04 24.92
CA ILE A 170 3.79 -0.32 23.92
C ILE A 170 4.35 -0.09 22.50
N GLY A 171 4.99 1.05 22.26
CA GLY A 171 5.67 1.36 20.99
C GLY A 171 6.71 0.29 20.60
N LEU A 172 7.52 -0.18 21.55
CA LEU A 172 8.56 -1.19 21.34
C LEU A 172 8.02 -2.55 20.84
N GLN A 173 6.77 -2.91 21.15
CA GLN A 173 6.16 -4.17 20.69
C GLN A 173 6.02 -4.21 19.16
N PHE A 174 5.86 -3.06 18.51
CA PHE A 174 5.76 -2.96 17.05
C PHE A 174 7.05 -3.33 16.32
N ILE A 175 8.21 -3.41 17.01
CA ILE A 175 9.46 -3.86 16.40
C ILE A 175 9.35 -5.30 15.92
N ALA A 176 8.73 -6.19 16.71
CA ALA A 176 8.52 -7.58 16.32
C ALA A 176 7.65 -7.67 15.06
N LEU A 177 6.61 -6.83 14.98
CA LEU A 177 5.73 -6.76 13.82
C LEU A 177 6.47 -6.23 12.58
N ILE A 178 7.30 -5.19 12.72
CA ILE A 178 8.14 -4.65 11.63
C ILE A 178 9.08 -5.72 11.08
N ILE A 179 9.78 -6.46 11.97
CA ILE A 179 10.69 -7.53 11.55
C ILE A 179 9.92 -8.62 10.81
N GLY A 180 8.76 -9.03 11.33
CA GLY A 180 7.89 -10.01 10.67
C GLY A 180 7.44 -9.56 9.28
N CYS A 181 7.02 -8.30 9.12
CA CYS A 181 6.63 -7.73 7.83
C CYS A 181 7.79 -7.70 6.84
N ILE A 182 8.98 -7.26 7.26
CA ILE A 182 10.17 -7.20 6.39
C ILE A 182 10.56 -8.61 5.92
N LEU A 183 10.63 -9.58 6.84
CA LEU A 183 10.96 -10.96 6.47
C LEU A 183 9.89 -11.58 5.57
N GLY A 184 8.62 -11.36 5.88
CA GLY A 184 7.49 -11.87 5.09
C GLY A 184 7.51 -11.33 3.66
N ASP A 185 7.62 -10.02 3.49
CA ASP A 185 7.63 -9.38 2.17
C ASP A 185 8.89 -9.75 1.36
N GLN A 186 10.04 -9.84 2.02
CA GLN A 186 11.30 -10.20 1.36
C GLN A 186 11.34 -11.67 0.90
N LEU A 187 10.67 -12.58 1.63
CA LEU A 187 10.54 -13.99 1.26
C LEU A 187 9.44 -14.21 0.22
N SER A 188 8.33 -13.47 0.30
CA SER A 188 7.15 -13.65 -0.55
C SER A 188 7.45 -13.48 -2.04
N GLY A 189 8.21 -12.44 -2.42
CA GLY A 189 8.55 -12.16 -3.81
C GLY A 189 9.33 -13.29 -4.50
N PRO A 190 10.55 -13.64 -4.00
CA PRO A 190 11.35 -14.72 -4.56
C PRO A 190 10.65 -16.08 -4.53
N CYS A 191 9.88 -16.39 -3.47
CA CYS A 191 9.09 -17.60 -3.39
C CYS A 191 8.02 -17.67 -4.49
N SER A 192 7.37 -16.55 -4.82
CA SER A 192 6.40 -16.47 -5.92
C SER A 192 7.04 -16.75 -7.27
N ASP A 193 8.18 -16.11 -7.55
CA ASP A 193 8.90 -16.31 -8.81
C ASP A 193 9.49 -17.72 -8.92
N TYR A 194 9.98 -18.28 -7.81
CA TYR A 194 10.47 -19.66 -7.76
C TYR A 194 9.34 -20.65 -8.07
N LEU A 195 8.17 -20.49 -7.44
CA LEU A 195 7.02 -21.36 -7.69
C LEU A 195 6.58 -21.29 -9.16
N LEU A 196 6.53 -20.10 -9.75
CA LEU A 196 6.19 -19.93 -11.17
C LEU A 196 7.20 -20.60 -12.09
N ARG A 197 8.51 -20.44 -11.83
CA ARG A 197 9.56 -21.11 -12.60
C ARG A 197 9.48 -22.63 -12.47
N PHE A 198 9.18 -23.12 -11.28
CA PHE A 198 8.99 -24.55 -11.01
C PHE A 198 7.79 -25.12 -11.78
N LEU A 199 6.62 -24.47 -11.69
CA LEU A 199 5.42 -24.86 -12.43
C LEU A 199 5.61 -24.77 -13.95
N ARG A 200 6.35 -23.77 -14.43
CA ARG A 200 6.71 -23.64 -15.86
C ARG A 200 7.53 -24.83 -16.34
N ARG A 201 8.53 -25.26 -15.56
CA ARG A 201 9.39 -26.41 -15.89
C ARG A 201 8.61 -27.72 -15.88
N ARG A 202 7.61 -27.85 -15.00
CA ARG A 202 6.83 -29.08 -14.86
C ARG A 202 5.70 -29.21 -15.89
N ASN A 203 4.97 -28.12 -16.15
CA ASN A 203 3.74 -28.15 -16.95
C ASN A 203 3.90 -27.50 -18.35
N GLY A 204 5.07 -26.92 -18.67
CA GLY A 204 5.33 -26.28 -19.97
C GLY A 204 4.57 -24.97 -20.22
N ARG A 205 3.68 -24.56 -19.31
CA ARG A 205 2.91 -23.30 -19.33
C ARG A 205 2.88 -22.71 -17.92
N SER A 206 2.88 -21.38 -17.83
CA SER A 206 2.58 -20.65 -16.58
C SER A 206 1.45 -19.68 -16.85
N CYS A 207 0.36 -19.82 -16.12
CA CYS A 207 -0.70 -18.82 -16.10
C CYS A 207 -0.43 -17.86 -14.93
N PRO A 208 -0.74 -16.56 -15.07
CA PRO A 208 -0.66 -15.62 -13.94
C PRO A 208 -1.49 -16.06 -12.72
N ALA A 209 -2.55 -16.83 -12.96
CA ALA A 209 -3.40 -17.41 -11.93
C ALA A 209 -2.68 -18.45 -11.03
N ASP A 210 -1.57 -19.04 -11.50
CA ASP A 210 -0.82 -20.05 -10.73
C ASP A 210 -0.17 -19.48 -9.46
N ARG A 211 -0.03 -18.14 -9.39
CA ARG A 211 0.43 -17.43 -8.19
C ARG A 211 -0.51 -17.62 -7.00
N LEU A 212 -1.79 -17.91 -7.25
CA LEU A 212 -2.81 -18.11 -6.21
C LEU A 212 -2.46 -19.28 -5.28
N TRP A 213 -1.72 -20.28 -5.78
CA TRP A 213 -1.29 -21.41 -4.97
C TRP A 213 -0.42 -21.00 -3.78
N LEU A 214 0.42 -19.96 -3.95
CA LEU A 214 1.25 -19.46 -2.86
C LEU A 214 0.41 -18.73 -1.80
N SER A 215 -0.69 -18.10 -2.19
CA SER A 215 -1.60 -17.41 -1.28
C SER A 215 -2.18 -18.35 -0.21
N TYR A 216 -2.44 -19.62 -0.53
CA TYR A 216 -2.93 -20.59 0.45
C TYR A 216 -1.94 -20.86 1.59
N VAL A 217 -0.64 -20.94 1.26
CA VAL A 217 0.42 -21.08 2.27
C VAL A 217 0.49 -19.82 3.14
N GLY A 218 0.35 -18.64 2.52
CA GLY A 218 0.24 -17.37 3.24
C GLY A 218 -0.94 -17.35 4.21
N TYR A 219 -2.13 -17.80 3.78
CA TYR A 219 -3.30 -17.87 4.66
C TYR A 219 -3.09 -18.82 5.83
N GLY A 220 -2.52 -20.00 5.59
CA GLY A 220 -2.21 -20.96 6.65
C GLY A 220 -1.25 -20.39 7.71
N THR A 221 -0.19 -19.70 7.28
CA THR A 221 0.76 -19.06 8.19
C THR A 221 0.15 -17.90 8.97
N THR A 222 -0.73 -17.09 8.37
CA THR A 222 -1.45 -16.03 9.11
C THR A 222 -2.40 -16.58 10.16
N ILE A 223 -3.09 -17.69 9.90
CA ILE A 223 -3.97 -18.33 10.88
C ILE A 223 -3.13 -18.88 12.05
N ALA A 224 -2.03 -19.57 11.75
CA ALA A 224 -1.12 -20.07 12.78
C ALA A 224 -0.52 -18.92 13.62
N GLY A 225 -0.13 -17.81 12.98
CA GLY A 225 0.41 -16.64 13.66
C GLY A 225 -0.59 -15.89 14.53
N LEU A 226 -1.87 -15.87 14.18
CA LEU A 226 -2.93 -15.25 15.00
C LEU A 226 -3.34 -16.10 16.21
N LEU A 227 -3.07 -17.41 16.19
CA LEU A 227 -3.40 -18.33 17.28
C LEU A 227 -2.35 -18.35 18.40
N ILE A 228 -1.14 -17.86 18.14
CA ILE A 228 -0.01 -17.82 19.08
C ILE A 228 0.02 -16.45 19.75
#